data_AF-A0A933GFY8-F1
#
_entry.id   AF-A0A933GFY8-F1
#
_cell.length_a   1.000
_cell.length_b   1.000
_cell.length_c   1.000
_cell.angle_alpha   90.00
_cell.angle_beta   90.00
_cell.angle_gamma   90.00
#
_symmetry.space_group_name_H-M   'P 1'
#
loop_
_entity.id
_entity.type
_entity.pdbx_description
1 polymer ?
#
loop_
_entity_poly.entity_id
_entity_poly.type
_entity_poly.pdbx_seq_one_letter_code
_entity_poly.pdbx_strand_id
1 'polypeptide(L)'
;METPIGTAFITVNETADGEPFEVFVQVGKGGSDTMAVAEALGRLVSLILRLPSPFSARRRMEEVINQLSRIGGGQPTGFGPAKVLSLPDALARTLAEHLGQVRGDASAEDNGSRPHRIGDLCKECGQATLIYEEGCKKCLSCGYNEC
;
A
#
# COMPACT_ATOMS: atom_id res chain seq x y z
N MET A 1 -7.92 -7.20 5.41
CA MET A 1 -6.99 -6.12 5.81
C MET A 1 -7.72 -4.80 5.77
N GLU A 2 -7.56 -3.96 6.79
CA GLU A 2 -8.18 -2.63 6.81
C GLU A 2 -7.43 -1.67 5.87
N THR A 3 -8.18 -0.96 5.02
CA THR A 3 -7.63 0.04 4.09
C THR A 3 -8.47 1.32 4.15
N PRO A 4 -7.95 2.46 3.66
CA PRO A 4 -8.70 3.72 3.60
C PRO A 4 -10.07 3.66 2.94
N ILE A 5 -10.25 2.74 1.99
CA ILE A 5 -11.49 2.62 1.19
C ILE A 5 -12.41 1.50 1.70
N GLY A 6 -12.06 0.86 2.82
CA GLY A 6 -12.80 -0.24 3.43
C GLY A 6 -11.93 -1.49 3.63
N THR A 7 -12.53 -2.55 4.18
CA THR A 7 -11.84 -3.83 4.37
C THR A 7 -11.55 -4.47 3.01
N ALA A 8 -10.27 -4.66 2.71
CA ALA A 8 -9.82 -5.39 1.53
C ALA A 8 -9.66 -6.88 1.84
N PHE A 9 -10.25 -7.72 0.99
CA PHE A 9 -10.07 -9.16 0.94
C PHE A 9 -9.12 -9.46 -0.21
N ILE A 10 -7.92 -9.92 0.13
CA ILE A 10 -6.88 -10.24 -0.84
C ILE A 10 -6.59 -11.74 -0.71
N THR A 11 -6.67 -12.44 -1.83
CA THR A 11 -6.42 -13.88 -1.90
C THR A 11 -5.32 -14.14 -2.90
N VAL A 12 -4.29 -14.89 -2.49
CA VAL A 12 -3.21 -15.33 -3.36
C VAL A 12 -3.34 -16.83 -3.56
N ASN A 13 -3.42 -17.25 -4.82
CA ASN A 13 -3.43 -18.65 -5.19
C ASN A 13 -2.06 -19.06 -5.72
N GLU A 14 -1.68 -20.30 -5.44
CA GLU A 14 -0.42 -20.90 -5.84
C GLU A 14 -0.65 -22.05 -6.83
N THR A 15 0.38 -22.40 -7.59
CA THR A 15 0.43 -23.65 -8.36
C THR A 15 0.69 -24.84 -7.44
N ALA A 16 0.63 -26.06 -7.99
CA ALA A 16 0.99 -27.27 -7.27
C ALA A 16 2.45 -27.27 -6.76
N ASP A 17 3.32 -26.49 -7.41
CA ASP A 17 4.73 -26.33 -7.06
C ASP A 17 4.97 -25.22 -6.01
N GLY A 18 3.90 -24.57 -5.52
CA GLY A 18 3.97 -23.48 -4.54
C GLY A 18 4.36 -22.12 -5.13
N GLU A 19 4.30 -21.95 -6.45
CA GLU A 19 4.58 -20.67 -7.09
C GLU A 19 3.31 -19.80 -7.18
N PRO A 20 3.39 -18.49 -6.91
CA PRO A 20 2.22 -17.62 -7.00
C PRO A 20 1.65 -17.55 -8.43
N PHE A 21 0.33 -17.69 -8.56
CA PHE A 21 -0.33 -17.81 -9.86
C PHE A 21 -1.43 -16.76 -10.10
N GLU A 22 -2.23 -16.44 -9.08
CA GLU A 22 -3.36 -15.52 -9.23
C GLU A 22 -3.58 -14.74 -7.94
N VAL A 23 -4.02 -13.50 -8.07
CA VAL A 23 -4.32 -12.60 -6.97
C VAL A 23 -5.71 -12.00 -7.17
N PHE A 24 -6.59 -12.23 -6.21
CA PHE A 24 -7.91 -11.61 -6.15
C PHE A 24 -7.92 -10.49 -5.13
N VAL A 25 -8.55 -9.37 -5.48
CA VAL A 25 -8.70 -8.22 -4.60
C VAL A 25 -10.15 -7.77 -4.63
N GLN A 26 -10.79 -7.74 -3.47
CA GLN A 26 -12.14 -7.25 -3.27
C GLN A 26 -12.17 -6.28 -2.09
N VAL A 27 -13.07 -5.30 -2.11
CA VAL A 27 -13.23 -4.34 -1.02
C VAL A 27 -14.67 -4.36 -0.54
N GLY A 28 -14.88 -4.42 0.78
CA GLY A 28 -16.17 -4.64 1.45
C GLY A 28 -17.25 -3.55 1.29
N LYS A 29 -17.05 -2.57 0.41
CA LYS A 29 -18.09 -1.62 -0.03
C LYS A 29 -18.47 -1.94 -1.48
N GLY A 30 -19.27 -2.99 -1.63
CA GLY A 30 -19.68 -3.52 -2.93
C GLY A 30 -20.37 -2.48 -3.81
N GLY A 31 -20.11 -2.53 -5.12
CA GLY A 31 -20.82 -1.72 -6.13
C GLY A 31 -20.30 -0.30 -6.35
N SER A 32 -19.07 0.01 -5.93
CA SER A 32 -18.44 1.33 -6.14
C SER A 32 -17.26 1.27 -7.12
N ASP A 33 -16.88 2.41 -7.71
CA ASP A 33 -15.72 2.52 -8.60
C ASP A 33 -14.43 1.99 -7.94
N THR A 34 -14.33 2.10 -6.61
CA THR A 34 -13.18 1.57 -5.87
C THR A 34 -13.12 0.05 -5.92
N MET A 35 -14.26 -0.65 -5.93
CA MET A 35 -14.32 -2.10 -6.11
C MET A 35 -13.90 -2.49 -7.54
N ALA A 36 -14.34 -1.73 -8.55
CA ALA A 36 -13.95 -1.97 -9.94
C ALA A 36 -12.44 -1.79 -10.14
N VAL A 37 -11.85 -0.74 -9.56
CA VAL A 37 -10.41 -0.50 -9.58
C VAL A 37 -9.65 -1.56 -8.79
N ALA A 38 -10.17 -2.01 -7.64
CA ALA A 38 -9.58 -3.09 -6.88
C ALA A 38 -9.53 -4.40 -7.67
N GLU A 39 -10.63 -4.76 -8.33
CA GLU A 39 -10.70 -5.93 -9.19
C GLU A 39 -9.73 -5.81 -10.38
N ALA A 40 -9.67 -4.63 -11.01
CA ALA A 40 -8.72 -4.36 -12.10
C ALA A 40 -7.27 -4.54 -11.64
N LEU A 41 -6.90 -4.04 -10.45
CA LEU A 41 -5.57 -4.26 -9.88
C LEU A 41 -5.27 -5.74 -9.68
N GLY A 42 -6.18 -6.51 -9.07
CA GLY A 42 -6.01 -7.96 -8.92
C GLY A 42 -5.84 -8.70 -10.24
N ARG A 43 -6.64 -8.34 -11.25
CA ARG A 43 -6.55 -8.90 -12.61
C ARG A 43 -5.21 -8.59 -13.29
N LEU A 44 -4.71 -7.36 -13.15
CA LEU A 44 -3.41 -6.96 -13.72
C LEU A 44 -2.25 -7.68 -13.03
N VAL A 45 -2.28 -7.79 -11.71
CA VAL A 45 -1.26 -8.57 -10.97
C VAL A 45 -1.30 -10.04 -11.40
N SER A 46 -2.50 -10.62 -11.49
CA SER A 46 -2.68 -12.01 -11.98
C SER A 46 -2.17 -12.19 -13.40
N LEU A 47 -2.40 -11.22 -14.29
CA LEU A 47 -1.86 -11.24 -15.65
C LEU A 47 -0.33 -11.26 -15.64
N ILE A 48 0.30 -10.42 -14.82
CA ILE A 48 1.77 -10.38 -14.68
C ILE A 48 2.33 -11.73 -14.26
N LEU A 49 1.66 -12.45 -13.35
CA LEU A 49 2.08 -13.78 -12.87
C LEU A 49 1.87 -14.89 -13.92
N ARG A 50 0.87 -14.75 -14.80
CA ARG A 50 0.52 -15.75 -15.82
C ARG A 50 1.30 -15.62 -17.12
N LEU A 51 1.74 -14.41 -17.46
CA LEU A 51 2.46 -14.18 -18.71
C LEU A 51 3.77 -14.97 -18.74
N PRO A 52 4.17 -15.55 -19.89
CA PRO A 52 5.49 -16.13 -20.07
C PRO A 52 6.56 -15.07 -19.78
N SER A 53 7.55 -15.46 -18.98
CA SER A 53 8.57 -14.52 -18.48
C SER A 53 9.89 -15.25 -18.23
N PRO A 54 11.03 -14.60 -18.48
CA PRO A 54 12.34 -15.13 -18.09
C PRO A 54 12.56 -15.10 -16.55
N PHE A 55 11.73 -14.36 -15.82
CA PHE A 55 11.74 -14.30 -14.36
C PHE A 55 10.69 -15.24 -13.74
N SER A 56 11.02 -15.84 -12.60
CA SER A 56 10.10 -16.67 -11.81
C SER A 56 8.84 -15.90 -11.37
N ALA A 57 7.77 -16.61 -11.02
CA ALA A 57 6.55 -15.97 -10.55
C ALA A 57 6.80 -15.23 -9.22
N ARG A 58 7.56 -15.85 -8.30
CA ARG A 58 8.04 -15.18 -7.08
C ARG A 58 8.77 -13.86 -7.36
N ARG A 59 9.76 -13.85 -8.27
CA ARG A 59 10.51 -12.61 -8.59
C ARG A 59 9.61 -11.52 -9.19
N ARG A 60 8.66 -11.90 -10.05
CA ARG A 60 7.68 -10.96 -10.59
C ARG A 60 6.76 -10.40 -9.50
N MET A 61 6.35 -11.22 -8.54
CA MET A 61 5.57 -10.77 -7.40
C MET A 61 6.36 -9.78 -6.53
N GLU A 62 7.65 -10.02 -6.31
CA GLU A 62 8.55 -9.07 -5.62
C GLU A 62 8.60 -7.71 -6.32
N GLU A 63 8.66 -7.69 -7.66
CA GLU A 63 8.60 -6.43 -8.40
C GLU A 63 7.25 -5.73 -8.26
N VAL A 64 6.14 -6.48 -8.31
CA VAL A 64 4.80 -5.92 -8.04
C VAL A 64 4.74 -5.30 -6.63
N ILE A 65 5.28 -5.99 -5.62
CA ILE A 65 5.37 -5.45 -4.25
C ILE A 65 6.14 -4.14 -4.24
N ASN A 66 7.31 -4.08 -4.89
CA ASN A 66 8.14 -2.88 -4.93
C ASN A 66 7.42 -1.69 -5.58
N GLN A 67 6.67 -1.92 -6.65
CA GLN A 67 5.93 -0.86 -7.34
C GLN A 67 4.72 -0.36 -6.54
N LEU A 68 4.02 -1.25 -5.84
CA LEU A 68 2.79 -0.90 -5.11
C LEU A 68 3.05 -0.40 -3.68
N SER A 69 4.16 -0.81 -3.08
CA SER A 69 4.56 -0.42 -1.73
C SER A 69 4.73 1.10 -1.65
N ARG A 70 4.23 1.69 -0.57
CA ARG A 70 4.29 3.14 -0.31
C ARG A 70 3.51 4.04 -1.28
N ILE A 71 2.71 3.49 -2.20
CA ILE A 71 1.71 4.31 -2.90
C ILE A 71 0.69 4.80 -1.87
N GLY A 72 0.62 6.12 -1.68
CA GLY A 72 -0.26 6.75 -0.70
C GLY A 72 -1.54 7.30 -1.30
N GLY A 73 -2.62 7.30 -0.51
CA GLY A 73 -3.85 8.03 -0.78
C GLY A 73 -4.03 9.21 0.17
N GLY A 74 -5.10 9.97 -0.01
CA GLY A 74 -5.37 11.16 0.81
C GLY A 74 -5.70 10.88 2.28
N GLN A 75 -6.16 9.65 2.61
CA GLN A 75 -6.59 9.26 3.96
C GLN A 75 -5.97 7.93 4.40
N PRO A 76 -4.73 7.87 4.89
CA PRO A 76 -4.16 6.63 5.43
C PRO A 76 -4.95 6.12 6.65
N THR A 77 -4.94 4.81 6.88
CA THR A 77 -5.57 4.17 8.04
C THR A 77 -4.55 3.43 8.91
N GLY A 78 -4.82 3.30 10.21
CA GLY A 78 -3.92 2.67 11.18
C GLY A 78 -2.75 3.56 11.62
N PHE A 79 -1.91 3.02 12.51
CA PHE A 79 -0.81 3.75 13.16
C PHE A 79 0.49 2.94 13.18
N GLY A 80 1.62 3.65 13.24
CA GLY A 80 2.94 3.02 13.35
C GLY A 80 3.23 2.01 12.22
N PRO A 81 3.86 0.86 12.52
CA PRO A 81 4.16 -0.17 11.52
C PRO A 81 2.92 -0.73 10.80
N ALA A 82 1.76 -0.69 11.45
CA ALA A 82 0.48 -1.16 10.90
C ALA A 82 -0.25 -0.11 10.03
N LYS A 83 0.32 1.08 9.82
CA LYS A 83 -0.29 2.16 9.01
C LYS A 83 -0.35 1.78 7.53
N VAL A 84 -1.56 1.64 6.97
CA VAL A 84 -1.79 1.36 5.55
C VAL A 84 -2.10 2.65 4.80
N LEU A 85 -1.34 2.94 3.74
CA LEU A 85 -1.42 4.24 3.06
C LEU A 85 -2.53 4.33 2.00
N SER A 86 -2.84 3.21 1.34
CA SER A 86 -3.83 3.09 0.27
C SER A 86 -4.16 1.62 0.01
N LEU A 87 -5.08 1.32 -0.91
CA LEU A 87 -5.34 -0.04 -1.37
C LEU A 87 -4.11 -0.71 -2.02
N PRO A 88 -3.38 -0.06 -2.96
CA PRO A 88 -2.10 -0.58 -3.47
C PRO A 88 -1.06 -0.92 -2.39
N ASP A 89 -0.84 -0.02 -1.42
CA ASP A 89 0.12 -0.27 -0.32
C ASP A 89 -0.33 -1.45 0.56
N ALA A 90 -1.64 -1.56 0.77
CA ALA A 90 -2.23 -2.72 1.43
C ALA A 90 -1.89 -4.00 0.64
N LEU A 91 -2.22 -4.05 -0.66
CA LEU A 91 -1.93 -5.20 -1.52
C LEU A 91 -0.45 -5.59 -1.46
N ALA A 92 0.46 -4.62 -1.55
CA ALA A 92 1.90 -4.86 -1.43
C ALA A 92 2.26 -5.53 -0.10
N ARG A 93 1.71 -5.05 1.02
CA ARG A 93 1.94 -5.64 2.36
C ARG A 93 1.45 -7.09 2.41
N THR A 94 0.24 -7.38 1.96
CA THR A 94 -0.28 -8.75 1.98
C THR A 94 0.52 -9.71 1.09
N LEU A 95 0.96 -9.25 -0.10
CA LEU A 95 1.81 -10.06 -0.97
C LEU A 95 3.18 -10.32 -0.32
N ALA A 96 3.79 -9.32 0.30
CA ALA A 96 5.06 -9.48 1.01
C ALA A 96 4.94 -10.47 2.18
N GLU A 97 3.88 -10.35 2.99
CA GLU A 97 3.56 -11.29 4.07
C GLU A 97 3.40 -12.71 3.55
N HIS A 98 2.71 -12.89 2.43
CA HIS A 98 2.52 -14.19 1.77
C HIS A 98 3.85 -14.81 1.30
N LEU A 99 4.80 -14.00 0.82
CA LEU A 99 6.14 -14.47 0.47
C LEU A 99 7.03 -14.79 1.69
N GLY A 100 6.53 -14.60 2.92
CA GLY A 100 7.31 -14.74 4.15
C GLY A 100 8.27 -13.58 4.39
N GLN A 101 8.12 -12.47 3.65
CA GLN A 101 8.86 -11.25 3.90
C GLN A 101 8.19 -10.53 5.08
N VAL A 102 8.61 -10.87 6.30
CA VAL A 102 8.35 -9.98 7.43
C VAL A 102 9.03 -8.67 7.09
N ARG A 103 8.32 -7.54 7.14
CA ARG A 103 8.94 -6.22 7.10
C ARG A 103 9.91 -6.13 8.29
N GLY A 104 11.14 -6.58 8.12
CA GLY A 104 12.28 -5.92 8.73
C GLY A 104 12.24 -4.52 8.15
N ASP A 105 12.17 -3.53 9.04
CA ASP A 105 12.11 -2.12 8.70
C ASP A 105 13.01 -1.84 7.50
N ALA A 106 12.41 -1.70 6.32
CA ALA A 106 13.04 -0.96 5.25
C ALA A 106 13.05 0.46 5.77
N SER A 107 14.05 0.75 6.60
CA SER A 107 14.62 2.07 6.80
C SER A 107 14.47 2.76 5.46
N ALA A 108 13.66 3.83 5.47
CA ALA A 108 13.87 4.86 4.49
C ALA A 108 15.38 5.08 4.47
N GLU A 109 16.02 4.79 3.34
CA GLU A 109 17.37 5.28 3.06
C GLU A 109 17.25 6.80 2.99
N ASP A 110 17.19 7.42 4.17
CA ASP A 110 17.37 8.84 4.42
C ASP A 110 18.88 9.05 4.40
N ASN A 111 19.43 9.03 3.18
CA ASN A 111 20.82 9.34 2.95
C ASN A 111 20.97 10.86 2.91
N GLY A 112 21.22 11.46 4.08
CA GLY A 112 21.71 12.83 4.19
C GLY A 112 20.88 13.79 5.02
N SER A 113 21.13 13.78 6.34
CA SER A 113 21.26 14.96 7.20
C SER A 113 20.38 16.18 6.86
N ARG A 114 19.20 16.29 7.50
CA ARG A 114 18.53 17.57 7.83
C ARG A 114 17.54 17.41 9.00
N PRO A 115 17.35 18.45 9.83
CA PRO A 115 16.88 18.35 11.21
C PRO A 115 15.39 18.02 11.31
N HIS A 116 15.04 17.24 12.34
CA HIS A 116 13.71 17.00 12.91
C HIS A 116 12.49 17.27 12.02
N ARG A 117 11.97 16.23 11.36
CA ARG A 117 10.63 16.23 10.77
C ARG A 117 9.59 16.18 11.89
N ILE A 118 8.95 17.31 12.20
CA ILE A 118 7.84 17.40 13.16
C ILE A 118 6.54 17.24 12.37
N GLY A 119 6.15 15.99 12.09
CA GLY A 119 4.84 15.67 11.51
C GLY A 119 4.84 14.67 10.35
N ASP A 120 3.63 14.23 9.98
CA ASP A 120 3.32 13.40 8.82
C ASP A 120 3.37 14.21 7.51
N LEU A 121 3.35 13.53 6.36
CA LEU A 121 3.27 14.17 5.04
C LEU A 121 1.89 14.80 4.79
N CYS A 122 1.88 16.07 4.44
CA CYS A 122 0.67 16.78 4.02
C CYS A 122 0.26 16.40 2.59
N LYS A 123 -1.01 16.05 2.37
CA LYS A 123 -1.53 15.67 1.04
C LYS A 123 -1.63 16.82 0.03
N GLU A 124 -1.71 18.07 0.51
CA GLU A 124 -1.79 19.26 -0.35
C GLU A 124 -0.41 19.71 -0.85
N CYS A 125 0.59 19.76 0.04
CA CYS A 125 1.90 20.35 -0.29
C CYS A 125 3.08 19.37 -0.22
N GLY A 126 2.86 18.12 0.21
CA GLY A 126 3.90 17.11 0.31
C GLY A 126 4.93 17.33 1.42
N GLN A 127 4.78 18.38 2.25
CA GLN A 127 5.72 18.65 3.35
C GLN A 127 5.41 17.81 4.59
N ALA A 128 6.46 17.36 5.28
CA ALA A 128 6.37 16.53 6.50
C ALA A 128 6.09 17.37 7.75
N THR A 129 4.97 18.10 7.72
CA THR A 129 4.57 19.10 8.72
C THR A 129 3.08 18.97 9.09
N LEU A 130 2.47 17.82 8.78
CA LEU A 130 1.10 17.50 9.12
C LEU A 130 1.04 16.98 10.57
N ILE A 131 0.39 17.71 11.45
CA ILE A 131 0.24 17.37 12.87
C ILE A 131 -1.23 17.17 13.23
N TYR A 132 -1.51 16.42 14.29
CA TYR A 132 -2.86 16.26 14.82
C TYR A 132 -3.03 17.12 16.07
N GLU A 133 -3.96 18.07 16.03
CA GLU A 133 -4.21 19.02 17.11
C GLU A 133 -5.70 19.36 17.16
N GLU A 134 -6.28 19.39 18.36
CA GLU A 134 -7.69 19.75 18.59
C GLU A 134 -8.71 18.91 17.79
N GLY A 135 -8.38 17.65 17.51
CA GLY A 135 -9.26 16.76 16.74
C GLY A 135 -9.15 16.94 15.22
N CYS A 136 -8.22 17.76 14.75
CA CYS A 136 -8.01 18.04 13.34
C CYS A 136 -6.58 17.71 12.90
N LYS A 137 -6.40 17.27 11.66
CA LYS A 137 -5.09 17.23 11.00
C LYS A 137 -4.79 18.64 10.46
N LYS A 138 -3.69 19.27 10.89
CA LYS A 138 -3.26 20.61 10.47
C LYS A 138 -1.88 20.55 9.83
N CYS A 139 -1.67 21.18 8.68
CA CYS A 139 -0.36 21.32 8.06
C CYS A 139 0.25 22.68 8.38
N LEU A 140 1.40 22.69 9.07
CA LEU A 140 2.09 23.94 9.43
C LEU A 140 2.69 24.69 8.24
N SER A 141 2.81 24.04 7.08
CA SER A 141 3.47 24.63 5.91
C SER A 141 2.54 25.24 4.88
N CYS A 142 1.36 24.67 4.67
CA CYS A 142 0.40 25.19 3.69
C CYS A 142 -0.96 25.57 4.29
N GLY A 143 -1.15 25.38 5.60
CA GLY A 143 -2.41 25.72 6.27
C GLY A 143 -3.56 24.73 6.00
N TYR A 144 -3.30 23.61 5.33
CA TYR A 144 -4.29 22.53 5.15
C TYR A 144 -4.84 22.08 6.52
N ASN A 145 -6.17 22.00 6.64
CA ASN A 145 -6.84 21.47 7.82
C ASN A 145 -7.88 20.41 7.43
N GLU A 146 -8.08 19.43 8.32
CA GLU A 146 -9.13 18.42 8.17
C GLU A 146 -9.57 17.91 9.53
N CYS A 147 -10.83 18.21 9.84
CA CYS A 147 -11.62 17.74 10.96
C CYS A 147 -12.87 17.06 10.35
#